data_AF-F1KC36-F1
#
_entry.id   AF-F1KC36-F1
#
_cell.length_a   1.000
_cell.length_b   1.000
_cell.length_c   1.000
_cell.angle_alpha   90.00
_cell.angle_beta   90.00
_cell.angle_gamma   90.00
#
_symmetry.space_group_name_H-M   'P 1'
#
loop_
_entity.id
_entity.type
_entity.pdbx_description
1 polymer ?
#
loop_
_entity_poly.entity_id
_entity_poly.type
_entity_poly.pdbx_seq_one_letter_code
_entity_poly.pdbx_strand_id
1 'polypeptide(L)'
;MNIGLYPNDSRDWGEDDWHQFLQELVNNNLVSYEQITSLVLGHLNPSQVGTSIASKKTFQAHYPPRQCWAAVRSWHFEQSGRCIDCGTRLELQADHVLPRELLGDEADRLDNMALRCRRCNVIRRPSHRNGGIAHLTTESALMWLLFTRQPTNYQTYRDLCRAYGMTMASIRFEEAWAMARWLEREGLYYIDETSIF
;
A
#
# COMPACT_ATOMS: atom_id res chain seq x y z
N MET A 1 -11.15 12.44 19.31
CA MET A 1 -10.40 13.20 18.29
C MET A 1 -11.36 14.04 17.49
N ASN A 2 -10.98 15.25 17.10
CA ASN A 2 -11.79 16.06 16.20
C ASN A 2 -11.18 15.94 14.79
N ILE A 3 -11.76 15.05 13.98
CA ILE A 3 -11.41 14.84 12.57
C ILE A 3 -12.58 15.41 11.75
N GLY A 4 -12.28 16.16 10.69
CA GLY A 4 -13.28 16.83 9.86
C GLY A 4 -14.30 15.87 9.21
N LEU A 5 -15.39 16.43 8.70
CA LEU A 5 -16.33 15.70 7.85
C LEU A 5 -15.81 15.69 6.41
N TYR A 6 -15.56 14.50 5.88
CA TYR A 6 -15.02 14.31 4.53
C TYR A 6 -16.01 13.60 3.62
N PRO A 7 -15.82 13.68 2.28
CA PRO A 7 -16.61 12.90 1.32
C PRO A 7 -16.64 11.41 1.64
N ASN A 8 -17.77 10.77 1.27
CA ASN A 8 -18.04 9.39 1.65
C ASN A 8 -17.15 8.36 0.94
N ASP A 9 -16.57 8.71 -0.20
CA ASP A 9 -15.65 7.88 -0.95
C ASP A 9 -14.30 8.59 -1.07
N SER A 10 -13.20 7.87 -0.82
CA SER A 10 -11.86 8.45 -0.94
C SER A 10 -11.49 8.79 -2.39
N ARG A 11 -12.26 8.28 -3.37
CA ARG A 11 -12.13 8.67 -4.79
C ARG A 11 -12.56 10.10 -5.05
N ASP A 12 -13.42 10.64 -4.18
CA ASP A 12 -13.95 11.99 -4.30
C ASP A 12 -13.04 13.03 -3.60
N TRP A 13 -11.96 12.60 -2.96
CA TRP A 13 -11.04 13.47 -2.24
C TRP A 13 -10.08 14.19 -3.18
N GLY A 14 -10.01 15.50 -3.04
CA GLY A 14 -8.96 16.33 -3.65
C GLY A 14 -7.69 16.39 -2.79
N GLU A 15 -6.65 17.02 -3.32
CA GLU A 15 -5.38 17.23 -2.59
C GLU A 15 -5.59 18.00 -1.28
N ASP A 16 -6.52 18.96 -1.25
CA ASP A 16 -6.82 19.74 -0.06
C ASP A 16 -7.44 18.87 1.06
N ASP A 17 -8.31 17.91 0.72
CA ASP A 17 -8.87 16.96 1.68
C ASP A 17 -7.77 16.08 2.31
N TRP A 18 -6.85 15.58 1.47
CA TRP A 18 -5.71 14.79 1.94
C TRP A 18 -4.76 15.60 2.82
N HIS A 19 -4.49 16.85 2.44
CA HIS A 19 -3.65 17.76 3.20
C HIS A 19 -4.28 18.09 4.55
N GLN A 20 -5.58 18.45 4.58
CA GLN A 20 -6.29 18.73 5.83
C GLN A 20 -6.30 17.50 6.74
N PHE A 21 -6.59 16.31 6.20
CA PHE A 21 -6.60 15.08 6.99
C PHE A 21 -5.23 14.80 7.60
N LEU A 22 -4.14 14.99 6.85
CA LEU A 22 -2.78 14.86 7.39
C LEU A 22 -2.52 15.85 8.52
N GLN A 23 -2.92 17.12 8.36
CA GLN A 23 -2.79 18.12 9.40
C GLN A 23 -3.57 17.73 10.66
N GLU A 24 -4.77 17.18 10.52
CA GLU A 24 -5.57 16.69 11.64
C GLU A 24 -4.88 15.51 12.35
N LEU A 25 -4.30 14.54 11.64
CA LEU A 25 -3.52 13.46 12.25
C LEU A 25 -2.33 14.01 13.06
N VAL A 26 -1.64 15.02 12.54
CA VAL A 26 -0.53 15.68 13.25
C VAL A 26 -1.02 16.46 14.47
N ASN A 27 -2.09 17.24 14.34
CA ASN A 27 -2.65 18.06 15.41
C ASN A 27 -3.22 17.22 16.56
N ASN A 28 -3.69 16.00 16.27
CA ASN A 28 -4.13 15.03 17.28
C ASN A 28 -2.96 14.20 17.86
N ASN A 29 -1.69 14.54 17.56
CA ASN A 29 -0.48 13.86 18.02
C ASN A 29 -0.39 12.37 17.65
N LEU A 30 -1.06 11.93 16.57
CA LEU A 30 -0.95 10.55 16.09
C LEU A 30 0.39 10.29 15.40
N VAL A 31 0.90 11.31 14.71
CA VAL A 31 2.17 11.27 13.97
C VAL A 31 2.81 12.66 13.96
N SER A 32 4.14 12.71 13.88
CA SER A 32 4.87 13.95 13.63
C SER A 32 5.25 14.10 12.16
N TYR A 33 5.52 15.34 11.73
CA TYR A 33 6.06 15.58 10.37
C TYR A 33 7.38 14.85 10.12
N GLU A 34 8.21 14.65 11.15
CA GLU A 34 9.44 13.86 11.04
C GLU A 34 9.11 12.40 10.70
N GLN A 35 8.16 11.78 11.41
CA GLN A 35 7.75 10.39 11.17
C GLN A 35 7.13 10.23 9.78
N ILE A 36 6.25 11.15 9.38
CA ILE A 36 5.62 11.16 8.05
C ILE A 36 6.69 11.30 6.97
N THR A 37 7.59 12.27 7.11
CA THR A 37 8.62 12.54 6.10
C THR A 37 9.60 11.38 5.99
N SER A 38 10.03 10.80 7.13
CA SER A 38 10.90 9.64 7.16
C SER A 38 10.27 8.43 6.45
N LEU A 39 8.98 8.18 6.70
CA LEU A 39 8.20 7.14 6.01
C LEU A 39 8.17 7.38 4.51
N VAL A 40 7.82 8.59 4.07
CA VAL A 40 7.77 8.96 2.64
C VAL A 40 9.13 8.81 1.97
N LEU A 41 10.21 9.29 2.60
CA LEU A 41 11.57 9.14 2.06
C LEU A 41 11.97 7.66 1.92
N GLY A 42 11.61 6.82 2.90
CA GLY A 42 11.81 5.38 2.83
C GLY A 42 11.09 4.73 1.65
N HIS A 43 9.85 5.16 1.37
CA HIS A 43 9.06 4.64 0.25
C HIS A 43 9.37 5.29 -1.11
N LEU A 44 10.06 6.43 -1.15
CA LEU A 44 10.65 7.01 -2.36
C LEU A 44 11.95 6.32 -2.77
N ASN A 45 12.57 5.55 -1.87
CA ASN A 45 13.80 4.83 -2.16
C ASN A 45 13.57 3.83 -3.32
N PRO A 46 14.40 3.84 -4.37
CA PRO A 46 14.23 2.94 -5.52
C PRO A 46 14.26 1.46 -5.14
N SER A 47 13.65 0.64 -6.00
CA SER A 47 13.57 -0.80 -5.79
C SER A 47 14.96 -1.45 -5.66
N GLN A 48 15.11 -2.39 -4.71
CA GLN A 48 16.37 -3.08 -4.45
C GLN A 48 16.62 -4.20 -5.47
N VAL A 49 16.96 -3.85 -6.72
CA VAL A 49 17.10 -4.80 -7.83
C VAL A 49 18.40 -5.60 -7.81
N GLY A 50 19.43 -5.11 -7.11
CA GLY A 50 20.67 -5.85 -6.93
C GLY A 50 20.47 -7.16 -6.16
N THR A 51 19.66 -7.12 -5.10
CA THR A 51 19.33 -8.30 -4.29
C THR A 51 18.14 -9.05 -4.84
N SER A 52 17.09 -8.38 -5.32
CA SER A 52 15.85 -9.05 -5.75
C SER A 52 15.88 -9.63 -7.18
N ILE A 53 16.78 -9.13 -8.04
CA ILE A 53 16.95 -9.61 -9.43
C ILE A 53 18.37 -10.13 -9.66
N ALA A 54 19.40 -9.28 -9.53
CA ALA A 54 20.75 -9.62 -9.98
C ALA A 54 21.41 -10.79 -9.20
N SER A 55 20.88 -11.12 -8.02
CA SER A 55 21.34 -12.26 -7.21
C SER A 55 20.70 -13.60 -7.62
N LYS A 56 19.62 -13.61 -8.42
CA LYS A 56 18.87 -14.82 -8.77
C LYS A 56 19.58 -15.60 -9.88
N LYS A 57 19.75 -16.91 -9.67
CA LYS A 57 20.42 -17.82 -10.63
C LYS A 57 19.75 -17.85 -12.00
N THR A 58 18.42 -17.78 -12.03
CA THR A 58 17.60 -17.74 -13.25
C THR A 58 17.93 -16.51 -14.10
N PHE A 59 17.97 -15.31 -13.51
CA PHE A 59 18.45 -14.11 -14.19
C PHE A 59 19.93 -14.23 -14.61
N GLN A 60 20.79 -14.72 -13.71
CA GLN A 60 22.23 -14.86 -13.97
C GLN A 60 22.54 -15.81 -15.13
N ALA A 61 21.71 -16.84 -15.37
CA ALA A 61 21.88 -17.79 -16.46
C ALA A 61 21.82 -17.14 -17.85
N HIS A 62 21.22 -15.95 -17.97
CA HIS A 62 21.16 -15.19 -19.22
C HIS A 62 22.39 -14.33 -19.51
N TYR A 63 23.35 -14.25 -18.57
CA TYR A 63 24.51 -13.36 -18.69
C TYR A 63 25.83 -14.10 -18.43
N PRO A 64 26.97 -13.60 -18.97
CA PRO A 64 28.28 -14.11 -18.59
C PRO A 64 28.53 -13.95 -17.08
N PRO A 65 29.46 -14.75 -16.51
CA PRO A 65 29.80 -14.67 -15.09
C PRO A 65 30.08 -13.23 -14.63
N ARG A 66 29.43 -12.83 -13.53
CA ARG A 66 29.55 -11.49 -12.89
C ARG A 66 29.04 -10.30 -13.73
N GLN A 67 28.32 -10.53 -14.84
CA GLN A 67 27.78 -9.44 -15.66
C GLN A 67 26.29 -9.13 -15.41
N CYS A 68 25.55 -10.01 -14.75
CA CYS A 68 24.12 -9.81 -14.49
C CYS A 68 23.81 -8.48 -13.78
N TRP A 69 24.61 -8.09 -12.78
CA TRP A 69 24.40 -6.80 -12.08
C TRP A 69 24.58 -5.61 -13.01
N ALA A 70 25.58 -5.64 -13.90
CA ALA A 70 25.82 -4.53 -14.83
C ALA A 70 24.61 -4.33 -15.76
N ALA A 71 24.04 -5.42 -16.28
CA ALA A 71 22.84 -5.39 -17.11
C ALA A 71 21.61 -4.90 -16.34
N VAL A 72 21.36 -5.45 -15.15
CA VAL A 72 20.23 -5.07 -14.28
C VAL A 72 20.32 -3.60 -13.88
N ARG A 73 21.52 -3.10 -13.56
CA ARG A 73 21.73 -1.69 -13.21
C ARG A 73 21.46 -0.77 -14.40
N SER A 74 21.94 -1.11 -15.60
CA SER A 74 21.65 -0.32 -16.82
C SER A 74 20.15 -0.22 -17.03
N TRP A 75 19.47 -1.37 -17.05
CA TRP A 75 18.01 -1.44 -17.16
C TRP A 75 17.31 -0.59 -16.11
N HIS A 76 17.71 -0.68 -14.84
CA HIS A 76 17.06 0.04 -13.74
C HIS A 76 17.25 1.56 -13.86
N PHE A 77 18.41 2.03 -14.34
CA PHE A 77 18.71 3.46 -14.51
C PHE A 77 18.01 4.06 -15.73
N GLU A 78 17.68 3.24 -16.72
CA GLU A 78 16.89 3.65 -17.89
C GLU A 78 15.38 3.73 -17.61
N GLN A 79 14.92 3.26 -16.44
CA GLN A 79 13.50 3.36 -16.06
C GLN A 79 13.09 4.79 -15.71
N SER A 80 11.81 5.12 -15.89
CA SER A 80 11.23 6.43 -15.56
C SER A 80 11.22 6.78 -14.06
N GLY A 81 11.47 5.80 -13.20
CA GLY A 81 11.30 5.90 -11.75
C GLY A 81 9.85 6.14 -11.34
N ARG A 82 8.87 5.69 -12.15
CA ARG A 82 7.43 5.76 -11.87
C ARG A 82 6.79 4.40 -12.11
N CYS A 83 5.71 4.12 -11.39
CA CYS A 83 4.85 2.97 -11.65
C CYS A 83 4.27 3.08 -13.06
N ILE A 84 4.41 2.04 -13.88
CA ILE A 84 3.88 2.01 -15.25
C ILE A 84 2.34 2.12 -15.30
N ASP A 85 1.64 1.71 -14.24
CA ASP A 85 0.18 1.67 -14.23
C ASP A 85 -0.47 2.95 -13.66
N CYS A 86 0.13 3.58 -12.65
CA CYS A 86 -0.48 4.74 -11.96
C CYS A 86 0.43 5.97 -11.80
N GLY A 87 1.68 5.92 -12.27
CA GLY A 87 2.58 7.08 -12.29
C GLY A 87 3.19 7.49 -10.94
N THR A 88 2.81 6.86 -9.82
CA THR A 88 3.41 7.14 -8.51
C THR A 88 4.91 6.82 -8.48
N ARG A 89 5.65 7.49 -7.58
CA ARG A 89 7.06 7.20 -7.26
C ARG A 89 7.22 6.38 -5.99
N LEU A 90 6.14 6.14 -5.27
CA LEU A 90 6.17 5.45 -3.98
C LEU A 90 6.11 3.94 -4.16
N GLU A 91 6.86 3.23 -3.32
CA GLU A 91 6.85 1.76 -3.20
C GLU A 91 7.08 1.02 -4.53
N LEU A 92 8.01 1.52 -5.35
CA LEU A 92 8.33 0.87 -6.61
C LEU A 92 9.00 -0.49 -6.37
N GLN A 93 8.55 -1.46 -7.14
CA GLN A 93 9.04 -2.83 -7.20
C GLN A 93 9.31 -3.16 -8.67
N ALA A 94 10.34 -3.96 -8.92
CA ALA A 94 10.55 -4.57 -10.21
C ALA A 94 9.69 -5.85 -10.29
N ASP A 95 8.77 -5.88 -11.24
CA ASP A 95 7.75 -6.90 -11.38
C ASP A 95 7.70 -7.42 -12.83
N HIS A 96 7.35 -8.69 -12.99
CA HIS A 96 7.28 -9.32 -14.30
C HIS A 96 6.09 -8.79 -15.11
N VAL A 97 6.30 -8.44 -16.38
CA VAL A 97 5.20 -8.07 -17.29
C VAL A 97 4.35 -9.31 -17.59
N LEU A 98 4.97 -10.42 -17.99
CA LEU A 98 4.32 -11.73 -18.05
C LEU A 98 4.69 -12.56 -16.82
N PRO A 99 3.71 -13.06 -16.06
CA PRO A 99 3.95 -13.71 -14.77
C PRO A 99 4.67 -15.06 -14.92
N ARG A 100 5.38 -15.48 -13.86
CA ARG A 100 6.09 -16.78 -13.82
C ARG A 100 5.14 -17.97 -13.93
N GLU A 101 3.89 -17.83 -13.51
CA GLU A 101 2.87 -18.87 -13.68
C GLU A 101 2.62 -19.21 -15.16
N LEU A 102 2.91 -18.27 -16.07
CA LEU A 102 2.77 -18.46 -17.51
C LEU A 102 4.07 -18.94 -18.17
N LEU A 103 5.23 -18.38 -17.78
CA LEU A 103 6.50 -18.59 -18.49
C LEU A 103 7.52 -19.45 -17.72
N GLY A 104 7.24 -19.80 -16.46
CA GLY A 104 8.22 -20.43 -15.58
C GLY A 104 9.45 -19.55 -15.37
N ASP A 105 10.63 -20.16 -15.43
CA ASP A 105 11.90 -19.45 -15.27
C ASP A 105 12.24 -18.55 -16.46
N GLU A 106 11.63 -18.77 -17.63
CA GLU A 106 11.80 -17.90 -18.80
C GLU A 106 11.21 -16.50 -18.60
N ALA A 107 10.40 -16.31 -17.55
CA ALA A 107 9.95 -14.98 -17.15
C ALA A 107 11.10 -14.10 -16.67
N ASP A 108 12.19 -14.67 -16.14
CA ASP A 108 13.29 -13.94 -15.47
C ASP A 108 14.26 -13.27 -16.47
N ARG A 109 13.70 -12.39 -17.31
CA ARG A 109 14.42 -11.62 -18.32
C ARG A 109 14.13 -10.12 -18.15
N LEU A 110 15.13 -9.27 -18.39
CA LEU A 110 15.02 -7.83 -18.15
C LEU A 110 13.99 -7.13 -19.06
N ASP A 111 13.83 -7.62 -20.29
CA ASP A 111 12.79 -7.18 -21.22
C ASP A 111 11.37 -7.56 -20.78
N ASN A 112 11.23 -8.51 -19.87
CA ASN A 112 10.00 -8.88 -19.21
C ASN A 112 9.85 -8.24 -17.81
N MET A 113 10.67 -7.25 -17.45
CA MET A 113 10.56 -6.52 -16.18
C MET A 113 10.01 -5.10 -16.38
N ALA A 114 9.21 -4.63 -15.41
CA ALA A 114 8.75 -3.25 -15.33
C ALA A 114 8.74 -2.75 -13.88
N LEU A 115 8.76 -1.43 -13.69
CA LEU A 115 8.53 -0.83 -12.38
C LEU A 115 7.03 -0.66 -12.11
N ARG A 116 6.57 -1.19 -10.98
CA ARG A 116 5.20 -1.06 -10.48
C ARG A 116 5.20 -0.74 -9.00
N CYS A 117 4.24 0.05 -8.55
CA CYS A 117 4.04 0.21 -7.10
C CYS A 117 3.42 -1.06 -6.51
N ARG A 118 3.59 -1.27 -5.21
CA ARG A 118 3.04 -2.41 -4.47
C ARG A 118 1.54 -2.62 -4.73
N ARG A 119 0.75 -1.54 -4.75
CA ARG A 119 -0.71 -1.59 -5.03
C ARG A 119 -0.99 -2.18 -6.41
N CYS A 120 -0.42 -1.59 -7.45
CA CYS A 120 -0.64 -2.04 -8.83
C CYS A 120 -0.12 -3.46 -9.06
N ASN A 121 0.98 -3.83 -8.41
CA ASN A 121 1.49 -5.20 -8.44
C ASN A 121 0.49 -6.21 -7.82
N VAL A 122 -0.03 -5.92 -6.62
CA VAL A 122 -0.96 -6.83 -5.92
C VAL A 122 -2.23 -7.11 -6.73
N ILE A 123 -2.77 -6.12 -7.43
CA ILE A 123 -4.00 -6.25 -8.23
C ILE A 123 -3.84 -7.27 -9.37
N ARG A 124 -2.62 -7.46 -9.87
CA ARG A 124 -2.34 -8.39 -10.98
C ARG A 124 -2.27 -9.85 -10.54
N ARG A 125 -2.20 -10.11 -9.23
CA ARG A 125 -2.08 -11.48 -8.72
C ARG A 125 -3.39 -12.23 -8.96
N PRO A 126 -3.38 -13.43 -9.57
CA PRO A 126 -4.61 -14.19 -9.86
C PRO A 126 -5.49 -14.47 -8.64
N SER A 127 -4.88 -14.55 -7.45
CA SER A 127 -5.58 -14.73 -6.17
C SER A 127 -6.34 -13.50 -5.69
N HIS A 128 -6.12 -12.32 -6.29
CA HIS A 128 -6.72 -11.04 -5.92
C HIS A 128 -7.73 -10.61 -6.99
N ARG A 129 -8.70 -11.47 -7.30
CA ARG A 129 -9.73 -11.23 -8.35
C ARG A 129 -10.56 -9.96 -8.15
N ASN A 130 -10.66 -9.51 -6.89
CA ASN A 130 -11.33 -8.27 -6.48
C ASN A 130 -10.33 -7.14 -6.17
N GLY A 131 -9.05 -7.35 -6.50
CA GLY A 131 -8.01 -6.35 -6.37
C GLY A 131 -8.33 -5.14 -7.25
N GLY A 132 -8.13 -3.94 -6.72
CA GLY A 132 -8.35 -2.70 -7.46
C GLY A 132 -9.78 -2.17 -7.42
N ILE A 133 -10.72 -2.90 -6.80
CA ILE A 133 -12.05 -2.36 -6.48
C ILE A 133 -11.87 -1.18 -5.52
N ALA A 134 -11.17 -1.37 -4.40
CA ALA A 134 -10.87 -0.30 -3.46
C ALA A 134 -9.89 0.73 -4.08
N HIS A 135 -10.15 2.01 -3.84
CA HIS A 135 -9.27 3.10 -4.27
C HIS A 135 -7.92 3.04 -3.57
N LEU A 136 -7.93 3.04 -2.24
CA LEU A 136 -6.73 2.90 -1.42
C LEU A 136 -6.28 1.43 -1.30
N THR A 137 -5.03 1.20 -0.90
CA THR A 137 -4.62 -0.12 -0.37
C THR A 137 -5.43 -0.45 0.87
N THR A 138 -5.57 -1.74 1.20
CA THR A 138 -6.41 -2.09 2.35
C THR A 138 -5.91 -1.47 3.65
N GLU A 139 -4.61 -1.51 3.92
CA GLU A 139 -4.04 -0.95 5.15
C GLU A 139 -4.37 0.54 5.31
N SER A 140 -4.26 1.31 4.23
CA SER A 140 -4.62 2.73 4.22
C SER A 140 -6.13 2.93 4.34
N ALA A 141 -6.94 2.13 3.64
CA ALA A 141 -8.40 2.23 3.69
C ALA A 141 -8.98 1.90 5.07
N LEU A 142 -8.40 0.94 5.80
CA LEU A 142 -8.80 0.58 7.16
C LEU A 142 -8.65 1.80 8.08
N MET A 143 -7.46 2.40 8.09
CA MET A 143 -7.19 3.58 8.92
C MET A 143 -7.98 4.80 8.45
N TRP A 144 -8.10 5.00 7.13
CA TRP A 144 -8.90 6.09 6.57
C TRP A 144 -10.36 6.02 7.03
N LEU A 145 -11.00 4.86 6.92
CA LEU A 145 -12.37 4.67 7.42
C LEU A 145 -12.46 4.88 8.93
N LEU A 146 -11.49 4.35 9.69
CA LEU A 146 -11.50 4.49 11.14
C LEU A 146 -11.46 5.96 11.57
N PHE A 147 -10.55 6.74 11.00
CA PHE A 147 -10.34 8.13 11.40
C PHE A 147 -11.38 9.09 10.83
N THR A 148 -11.82 8.89 9.59
CA THR A 148 -12.78 9.80 8.94
C THR A 148 -14.23 9.52 9.33
N ARG A 149 -14.55 8.28 9.75
CA ARG A 149 -15.92 7.89 10.16
C ARG A 149 -16.12 7.78 11.64
N GLN A 150 -15.03 7.59 12.39
CA GLN A 150 -15.03 7.45 13.84
C GLN A 150 -16.19 6.57 14.34
N PRO A 151 -16.41 5.36 13.77
CA PRO A 151 -17.50 4.50 14.21
C PRO A 151 -17.33 4.16 15.69
N THR A 152 -18.41 4.19 16.45
CA THR A 152 -18.35 3.96 17.90
C THR A 152 -18.32 2.47 18.28
N ASN A 153 -18.51 1.56 17.33
CA ASN A 153 -18.41 0.12 17.57
C ASN A 153 -17.80 -0.65 16.39
N TYR A 154 -17.29 -1.84 16.70
CA TYR A 154 -16.64 -2.71 15.71
C TYR A 154 -17.57 -3.13 14.57
N GLN A 155 -18.84 -3.42 14.85
CA GLN A 155 -19.81 -3.85 13.84
C GLN A 155 -19.96 -2.79 12.73
N THR A 156 -20.11 -1.52 13.12
CA THR A 156 -20.20 -0.39 12.19
C THR A 156 -18.90 -0.24 11.40
N TYR A 157 -17.74 -0.35 12.05
CA TYR A 157 -16.45 -0.30 11.37
C TYR A 157 -16.29 -1.41 10.33
N ARG A 158 -16.65 -2.65 10.69
CA ARG A 158 -16.66 -3.81 9.79
C ARG A 158 -17.56 -3.58 8.58
N ASP A 159 -18.77 -3.06 8.81
CA ASP A 159 -19.75 -2.84 7.75
C ASP A 159 -19.29 -1.71 6.80
N LEU A 160 -18.66 -0.65 7.33
CA LEU A 160 -17.98 0.38 6.52
C LEU A 160 -16.87 -0.22 5.64
N CYS A 161 -16.04 -1.11 6.19
CA CYS A 161 -14.98 -1.78 5.43
C CYS A 161 -15.53 -2.62 4.27
N ARG A 162 -16.63 -3.34 4.50
CA ARG A 162 -17.33 -4.13 3.46
C ARG A 162 -17.93 -3.23 2.40
N ALA A 163 -18.61 -2.15 2.80
CA ALA A 163 -19.22 -1.19 1.88
C ALA A 163 -18.16 -0.50 0.99
N TYR A 164 -16.96 -0.26 1.51
CA TYR A 164 -15.83 0.29 0.76
C TYR A 164 -15.23 -0.70 -0.27
N GLY A 165 -15.64 -1.97 -0.23
CA GLY A 165 -15.22 -3.00 -1.19
C GLY A 165 -14.10 -3.92 -0.70
N MET A 166 -13.80 -3.96 0.60
CA MET A 166 -12.81 -4.90 1.15
C MET A 166 -13.38 -6.32 1.26
N THR A 167 -12.74 -7.28 0.60
CA THR A 167 -13.22 -8.67 0.55
C THR A 167 -12.39 -9.67 1.36
N MET A 168 -11.38 -9.22 2.11
CA MET A 168 -10.58 -10.11 2.97
C MET A 168 -11.35 -10.68 4.16
N ALA A 169 -10.74 -11.64 4.87
CA ALA A 169 -11.29 -12.19 6.11
C ALA A 169 -11.50 -11.09 7.16
N SER A 170 -12.63 -11.18 7.90
CA SER A 170 -13.01 -10.18 8.91
C SER A 170 -11.99 -10.05 10.05
N ILE A 171 -11.15 -11.07 10.28
CA ILE A 171 -10.05 -11.02 11.23
C ILE A 171 -9.10 -9.83 10.99
N ARG A 172 -8.93 -9.40 9.72
CA ARG A 172 -8.12 -8.21 9.40
C ARG A 172 -8.77 -6.91 9.89
N PHE A 173 -10.10 -6.87 9.98
CA PHE A 173 -10.83 -5.73 10.50
C PHE A 173 -10.73 -5.70 12.03
N GLU A 174 -10.77 -6.86 12.68
CA GLU A 174 -10.53 -7.02 14.13
C GLU A 174 -9.12 -6.55 14.49
N GLU A 175 -8.10 -6.97 13.73
CA GLU A 175 -6.72 -6.50 13.88
C GLU A 175 -6.63 -4.98 13.74
N ALA A 176 -7.28 -4.39 12.74
CA ALA A 176 -7.27 -2.96 12.52
C ALA A 176 -8.02 -2.17 13.62
N TRP A 177 -9.06 -2.77 14.21
CA TRP A 177 -9.79 -2.18 15.33
C TRP A 177 -8.94 -2.02 16.61
N ALA A 178 -7.79 -2.68 16.68
CA ALA A 178 -6.83 -2.46 17.76
C ALA A 178 -6.42 -0.98 17.88
N MET A 179 -6.34 -0.24 16.76
CA MET A 179 -6.04 1.19 16.78
C MET A 179 -7.08 1.99 17.58
N ALA A 180 -8.38 1.72 17.39
CA ALA A 180 -9.43 2.36 18.20
C ALA A 180 -9.27 2.05 19.69
N ARG A 181 -8.94 0.80 20.02
CA ARG A 181 -8.72 0.37 21.42
C ARG A 181 -7.50 0.99 22.05
N TRP A 182 -6.43 1.24 21.29
CA TRP A 182 -5.26 1.95 21.79
C TRP A 182 -5.58 3.41 22.06
N LEU A 183 -6.28 4.07 21.13
CA LEU A 183 -6.66 5.47 21.26
C LEU A 183 -7.73 5.71 22.35
N GLU A 184 -8.63 4.75 22.57
CA GLU A 184 -9.59 4.80 23.67
C GLU A 184 -8.88 4.85 25.03
N ARG A 185 -7.81 4.08 25.21
CA ARG A 185 -7.01 4.09 26.45
C ARG A 185 -6.33 5.43 26.71
N GLU A 186 -6.12 6.21 25.66
CA GLU A 186 -5.55 7.56 25.71
C GLU A 186 -6.63 8.65 25.76
N GLY A 187 -7.91 8.28 25.80
CA GLY A 187 -9.04 9.22 25.77
C GLY A 187 -9.23 9.90 24.41
N LEU A 188 -8.59 9.40 23.36
CA LEU A 188 -8.64 9.95 22.01
C LEU A 188 -9.77 9.36 21.16
N TYR A 189 -10.32 8.22 21.56
CA TYR A 189 -11.41 7.53 20.86
C TYR A 189 -12.50 7.10 21.85
N TYR A 190 -13.75 7.06 21.39
CA TYR A 190 -14.87 6.53 22.17
C TYR A 190 -15.36 5.24 21.56
N ILE A 191 -15.45 4.18 22.37
CA ILE A 191 -16.07 2.91 21.97
C ILE A 191 -17.28 2.68 22.85
N ASP A 192 -18.41 2.47 22.18
CA ASP A 192 -19.70 2.18 22.79
C ASP A 192 -19.68 0.77 23.43
N GLU A 193 -20.38 0.61 24.55
CA GLU A 193 -20.54 -0.65 25.27
C GLU A 193 -21.14 -1.78 24.41
N THR A 194 -21.87 -1.40 23.35
CA THR A 194 -22.43 -2.31 22.33
C THR A 194 -21.40 -2.90 21.38
N SER A 195 -20.14 -2.48 21.45
CA SER A 195 -19.07 -3.02 20.61
C SER A 195 -18.71 -4.45 21.03
N ILE A 196 -19.18 -5.42 20.25
CA ILE A 196 -18.91 -6.85 20.48
C ILE A 196 -17.68 -7.26 19.65
N PHE A 197 -16.82 -8.11 20.21
CA PHE A 197 -15.70 -8.75 19.50
C PHE A 197 -16.07 -10.20 19.15
#